data_AF-A0A382SIM2-F1
#
_entry.id   AF-A0A382SIM2-F1
#
_cell.length_a   1.000
_cell.length_b   1.000
_cell.length_c   1.000
_cell.angle_alpha   90.00
_cell.angle_beta   90.00
_cell.angle_gamma   90.00
#
_symmetry.space_group_name_H-M   'P 1'
#
loop_
_entity.id
_entity.type
_entity.pdbx_description
1 polymer ?
#
loop_
_entity_poly.entity_id
_entity_poly.type
_entity_poly.pdbx_seq_one_letter_code
_entity_poly.pdbx_strand_id
1 'polypeptide(L)'
;LYYNEKNFYDDSYYLSNPVAQTIEAGWNFDQWKFRTHITRDFRFHQYFPIKAMNFEYEGREHDGVLDYHFGERSLTGISWRYFEHHKKREASLSSMDEDNRQQRMIYRSWDYYWLHPLDTVWHGTLGLREDRIENMLVQFGDDNGSSNFHLWTFQLYGILIQRNQPDSVWEYGLYLGDTEKATDYLSSSNTDRHVRKYESSLRISWVMNDMAHDAELMFTSTWNLDDKALNFVTLWDGGHISYQQIF
;
A
#
# COMPACT_ATOMS: atom_id res chain seq x y z
N LEU A 1 -9.81 20.34 14.04
CA LEU A 1 -8.34 20.39 14.19
C LEU A 1 -7.85 21.62 13.47
N TYR A 2 -7.62 22.68 14.24
CA TYR A 2 -7.09 23.93 13.70
C TYR A 2 -5.56 23.84 13.65
N TYR A 3 -4.94 24.56 12.70
CA TYR A 3 -3.50 24.53 12.41
C TYR A 3 -2.57 24.84 13.61
N ASN A 4 -3.10 25.44 14.68
CA ASN A 4 -2.36 25.90 15.87
C ASN A 4 -2.76 25.21 17.18
N GLU A 5 -3.51 24.10 17.15
CA GLU A 5 -3.70 23.31 18.37
C GLU A 5 -2.40 22.56 18.67
N LYS A 6 -1.82 22.79 19.86
CA LYS A 6 -0.67 22.02 20.37
C LYS A 6 -1.01 20.54 20.22
N ASN A 7 -0.24 19.83 19.42
CA ASN A 7 -0.48 18.42 19.21
C ASN A 7 -0.07 17.69 20.48
N PHE A 8 -0.86 16.71 20.89
CA PHE A 8 -0.55 15.84 22.02
C PHE A 8 0.87 15.22 21.91
N TYR A 9 1.39 15.10 20.68
CA TYR A 9 2.71 14.56 20.37
C TYR A 9 3.87 15.56 20.50
N ASP A 10 3.61 16.86 20.69
CA ASP A 10 4.65 17.92 20.65
C ASP A 10 5.68 17.79 21.78
N ASP A 11 5.27 17.29 22.96
CA ASP A 11 6.15 17.13 24.13
C ASP A 11 6.70 15.69 24.27
N SER A 12 6.60 14.87 23.23
CA SER A 12 7.05 13.47 23.25
C SER A 12 8.56 13.34 23.13
N TYR A 13 9.12 12.27 23.70
CA TYR A 13 10.56 11.98 23.60
C TYR A 13 10.86 10.48 23.52
N TYR A 14 11.96 10.14 22.85
CA TYR A 14 12.42 8.76 22.73
C TYR A 14 13.16 8.34 24.00
N LEU A 15 12.78 7.18 24.55
CA LEU A 15 13.54 6.51 25.62
C LEU A 15 14.72 5.71 25.05
N SER A 16 14.62 5.34 23.77
CA SER A 16 15.67 4.71 22.98
C SER A 16 15.61 5.28 21.56
N ASN A 17 16.76 5.66 21.00
CA ASN A 17 16.79 6.19 19.63
C ASN A 17 16.26 5.13 18.65
N PRO A 18 15.35 5.50 17.73
CA PRO A 18 14.92 4.60 16.68
C PRO A 18 16.12 4.28 15.78
N VAL A 19 16.35 2.99 15.53
CA VAL A 19 17.41 2.51 14.64
C VAL A 19 16.75 1.66 13.56
N ALA A 20 17.00 2.03 12.31
CA ALA A 20 16.64 1.24 11.15
C ALA A 20 17.91 0.68 10.50
N GLN A 21 17.87 -0.59 10.11
CA GLN A 21 18.89 -1.21 9.26
C GLN A 21 18.27 -1.49 7.90
N THR A 22 18.91 -0.97 6.86
CA THR A 22 18.53 -1.22 5.47
C THR A 22 19.62 -2.01 4.77
N ILE A 23 19.22 -3.03 4.02
CA ILE A 23 20.08 -3.82 3.13
C ILE A 23 19.48 -3.73 1.74
N GLU A 24 20.29 -3.26 0.80
CA GLU A 24 19.95 -3.21 -0.62
C GLU A 24 20.87 -4.14 -1.39
N ALA A 25 20.30 -4.91 -2.30
CA ALA A 25 21.06 -5.74 -3.21
C ALA A 25 20.48 -5.64 -4.62
N GLY A 26 21.38 -5.59 -5.60
CA GLY A 26 21.05 -5.59 -7.00
C GLY A 26 22.02 -6.46 -7.77
N TRP A 27 21.51 -7.24 -8.72
CA TRP A 27 22.33 -7.98 -9.67
C TRP A 27 21.74 -7.87 -11.08
N ASN A 28 22.63 -7.97 -12.06
CA ASN A 28 22.29 -8.00 -13.46
C ASN A 28 23.14 -9.08 -14.13
N PHE A 29 22.50 -10.06 -14.74
CA PHE A 29 23.16 -11.14 -15.45
C PHE A 29 22.41 -11.47 -16.73
N ASP A 30 23.03 -11.19 -17.87
CA ASP A 30 22.41 -11.32 -19.19
C ASP A 30 21.06 -10.56 -19.26
N GLN A 31 19.95 -11.27 -19.45
CA GLN A 31 18.61 -10.69 -19.51
C GLN A 31 17.92 -10.58 -18.15
N TRP A 32 18.54 -11.12 -17.09
CA TRP A 32 17.97 -11.12 -15.75
C TRP A 32 18.43 -9.90 -14.96
N LYS A 33 17.48 -9.17 -14.40
CA LYS A 33 17.74 -8.09 -13.44
C LYS A 33 16.99 -8.39 -12.16
N PHE A 34 17.64 -8.24 -11.03
CA PHE A 34 16.92 -8.22 -9.77
C PHE A 34 17.43 -7.18 -8.81
N ARG A 35 16.49 -6.71 -8.00
CA ARG A 35 16.68 -5.69 -6.98
C ARG A 35 15.86 -6.10 -5.78
N THR A 36 16.41 -5.93 -4.60
CA THR A 36 15.69 -6.12 -3.35
C THR A 36 16.15 -5.10 -2.34
N HIS A 37 15.22 -4.72 -1.48
CA HIS A 37 15.42 -3.82 -0.37
C HIS A 37 14.77 -4.45 0.87
N ILE A 38 15.53 -4.54 1.95
CA ILE A 38 15.11 -5.10 3.22
C ILE A 38 15.37 -4.05 4.29
N THR A 39 14.34 -3.65 5.01
CA THR A 39 14.44 -2.73 6.13
C THR A 39 13.98 -3.41 7.41
N ARG A 40 14.75 -3.21 8.49
CA ARG A 40 14.39 -3.65 9.83
C ARG A 40 14.46 -2.46 10.76
N ASP A 41 13.31 -2.10 11.32
CA ASP A 41 13.21 -1.14 12.40
C ASP A 41 13.35 -1.89 13.72
N PHE A 42 14.47 -1.67 14.42
CA PHE A 42 14.66 -2.26 15.74
C PHE A 42 13.67 -1.67 16.72
N ARG A 43 13.30 -2.49 17.71
CA ARG A 43 12.39 -2.09 18.76
C ARG A 43 12.84 -0.78 19.41
N PHE A 44 11.98 0.23 19.40
CA PHE A 44 12.20 1.48 20.11
C PHE A 44 11.01 1.84 20.99
N HIS A 45 11.28 2.71 21.97
CA HIS A 45 10.33 3.19 22.95
C HIS A 45 10.25 4.72 22.89
N GLN A 46 9.03 5.24 22.82
CA GLN A 46 8.73 6.67 22.89
C GLN A 46 7.73 6.91 24.02
N TYR A 47 7.94 7.98 24.78
CA TYR A 47 7.06 8.38 25.86
C TYR A 47 6.32 9.67 25.51
N PHE A 48 5.03 9.69 25.83
CA PHE A 48 4.14 10.82 25.63
C PHE A 48 3.66 11.34 27.00
N PRO A 49 4.28 12.41 27.53
CA PRO A 49 4.06 12.86 28.90
C PRO A 49 2.62 13.27 29.19
N ILE A 50 1.94 13.91 28.24
CA ILE A 50 0.60 14.49 28.46
C ILE A 50 -0.44 13.42 28.83
N LYS A 51 -0.30 12.16 28.37
CA LYS A 51 -1.18 11.02 28.73
C LYS A 51 -0.47 9.98 29.59
N ALA A 52 0.76 10.26 30.02
CA ALA A 52 1.65 9.28 30.62
C ALA A 52 1.65 7.94 29.86
N MET A 53 1.84 8.03 28.54
CA MET A 53 1.68 6.90 27.61
C MET A 53 3.02 6.45 27.04
N ASN A 54 3.27 5.15 27.11
CA ASN A 54 4.37 4.49 26.43
C ASN A 54 3.94 4.01 25.05
N PHE A 55 4.79 4.22 24.05
CA PHE A 55 4.66 3.66 22.72
C PHE A 55 5.87 2.78 22.42
N GLU A 56 5.60 1.59 21.92
CA GLU A 56 6.62 0.67 21.41
C GLU A 56 6.34 0.35 19.95
N TYR A 57 7.39 0.28 19.16
CA TYR A 57 7.33 -0.10 17.75
C TYR A 57 8.49 -0.99 17.36
N GLU A 58 8.19 -2.03 16.57
CA GLU A 58 9.17 -2.84 15.84
C GLU A 58 8.60 -3.11 14.44
N GLY A 59 9.46 -3.09 13.43
CA GLY A 59 9.04 -3.22 12.04
C GLY A 59 10.03 -4.02 11.21
N ARG A 60 9.51 -4.71 10.21
CA ARG A 60 10.32 -5.29 9.13
C ARG A 60 9.60 -5.14 7.81
N GLU A 61 10.36 -4.81 6.78
CA GLU A 61 9.88 -4.60 5.43
C GLU A 61 10.83 -5.30 4.46
N HIS A 62 10.28 -5.86 3.40
CA HIS A 62 11.03 -6.50 2.33
C HIS A 62 10.27 -6.33 1.03
N ASP A 63 10.93 -5.77 0.05
CA ASP A 63 10.44 -5.69 -1.31
C ASP A 63 11.53 -6.15 -2.29
N GLY A 64 11.08 -6.59 -3.45
CA GLY A 64 12.00 -6.91 -4.52
C GLY A 64 11.31 -7.23 -5.81
N VAL A 65 12.14 -7.27 -6.85
CA VAL A 65 11.75 -7.42 -8.23
C VAL A 65 12.75 -8.33 -8.92
N LEU A 66 12.24 -9.28 -9.70
CA LEU A 66 13.02 -10.09 -10.63
C LEU A 66 12.40 -9.96 -12.03
N ASP A 67 13.17 -9.39 -12.94
CA ASP A 67 12.77 -9.14 -14.34
C ASP A 67 13.62 -9.99 -15.29
N TYR A 68 12.98 -10.57 -16.30
CA TYR A 68 13.60 -11.12 -17.49
C TYR A 68 13.28 -10.24 -18.70
N HIS A 69 14.31 -9.73 -19.36
CA HIS A 69 14.21 -8.86 -20.52
C HIS A 69 14.26 -9.66 -21.83
N PHE A 70 13.27 -9.53 -22.70
CA PHE A 70 13.30 -10.13 -24.04
C PHE A 70 13.97 -9.21 -25.08
N GLY A 71 14.58 -8.11 -24.61
CA GLY A 71 15.16 -7.03 -25.40
C GLY A 71 15.05 -5.70 -24.65
N GLU A 72 15.07 -4.59 -25.38
CA GLU A 72 15.02 -3.26 -24.74
C GLU A 72 13.63 -2.84 -24.26
N ARG A 73 12.55 -3.38 -24.84
CA ARG A 73 11.19 -2.86 -24.69
C ARG A 73 10.16 -3.83 -24.08
N SER A 74 10.52 -5.09 -23.93
CA SER A 74 9.64 -6.14 -23.40
C SER A 74 10.31 -6.89 -22.27
N LEU A 75 9.54 -7.18 -21.23
CA LEU A 75 10.02 -7.92 -20.08
C LEU A 75 8.85 -8.65 -19.41
N THR A 76 9.17 -9.72 -18.70
CA THR A 76 8.26 -10.29 -17.70
C THR A 76 8.96 -10.27 -16.36
N GLY A 77 8.20 -10.10 -15.29
CA GLY A 77 8.78 -10.06 -13.97
C GLY A 77 7.81 -10.50 -12.90
N ILE A 78 8.40 -10.73 -11.74
CA ILE A 78 7.70 -10.90 -10.48
C ILE A 78 8.20 -9.82 -9.54
N SER A 79 7.27 -9.14 -8.88
CA SER A 79 7.58 -8.29 -7.73
C SER A 79 6.85 -8.81 -6.50
N TRP A 80 7.46 -8.59 -5.35
CA TRP A 80 6.84 -8.90 -4.06
C TRP A 80 7.04 -7.75 -3.10
N ARG A 81 6.10 -7.63 -2.18
CA ARG A 81 6.17 -6.70 -1.06
C ARG A 81 5.72 -7.39 0.20
N TYR A 82 6.41 -7.08 1.29
CA TYR A 82 6.10 -7.58 2.60
C TYR A 82 6.38 -6.51 3.62
N PHE A 83 5.46 -6.31 4.55
CA PHE A 83 5.79 -5.63 5.80
C PHE A 83 5.10 -6.32 6.97
N GLU A 84 5.73 -6.19 8.13
CA GLU A 84 5.14 -6.54 9.41
C GLU A 84 5.52 -5.49 10.44
N HIS A 85 4.50 -4.86 11.02
CA HIS A 85 4.66 -3.85 12.04
C HIS A 85 3.96 -4.28 13.32
N HIS A 86 4.66 -4.10 14.43
CA HIS A 86 4.14 -4.27 15.78
C HIS A 86 4.12 -2.90 16.44
N LYS A 87 2.95 -2.50 16.94
CA LYS A 87 2.75 -1.24 17.64
C LYS A 87 2.08 -1.55 18.97
N LYS A 88 2.55 -0.94 20.05
CA LYS A 88 1.93 -1.05 21.36
C LYS A 88 1.84 0.33 21.98
N ARG A 89 0.68 0.66 22.53
CA ARG A 89 0.43 1.87 23.32
C ARG A 89 -0.16 1.49 24.66
N GLU A 90 0.40 2.05 25.72
CA GLU A 90 -0.06 1.85 27.09
C GLU A 90 -0.01 3.18 27.85
N ALA A 91 -1.18 3.74 28.12
CA ALA A 91 -1.38 4.88 29.00
C ALA A 91 -1.50 4.41 30.46
N SER A 92 -0.75 5.07 31.34
CA SER A 92 -0.69 4.72 32.76
C SER A 92 -1.86 5.29 33.57
N LEU A 93 -2.61 6.23 33.00
CA LEU A 93 -3.66 7.00 33.69
C LEU A 93 -4.98 6.24 33.86
N SER A 94 -5.33 5.36 32.93
CA SER A 94 -6.54 4.55 32.96
C SER A 94 -6.31 3.26 32.22
N SER A 95 -6.71 2.12 32.80
CA SER A 95 -6.66 0.82 32.13
C SER A 95 -7.69 0.68 31.00
N MET A 96 -8.73 1.52 30.97
CA MET A 96 -9.77 1.53 29.93
C MET A 96 -9.61 2.69 28.94
N ASP A 97 -8.42 3.28 28.83
CA ASP A 97 -8.14 4.27 27.80
C ASP A 97 -8.15 3.60 26.41
N GLU A 98 -8.84 4.19 25.43
CA GLU A 98 -8.86 3.72 24.03
C GLU A 98 -7.45 3.66 23.41
N ASP A 99 -6.49 4.39 23.98
CA ASP A 99 -5.10 4.30 23.57
C ASP A 99 -4.35 3.07 24.11
N ASN A 100 -4.91 2.31 25.05
CA ASN A 100 -4.33 1.07 25.54
C ASN A 100 -4.55 -0.08 24.56
N ARG A 101 -3.68 -0.20 23.57
CA ARG A 101 -3.83 -1.19 22.50
C ARG A 101 -2.52 -1.70 21.96
N GLN A 102 -2.57 -2.93 21.48
CA GLN A 102 -1.53 -3.56 20.70
C GLN A 102 -2.06 -3.84 19.29
N GLN A 103 -1.23 -3.61 18.29
CA GLN A 103 -1.54 -3.87 16.90
C GLN A 103 -0.39 -4.62 16.25
N ARG A 104 -0.72 -5.71 15.55
CA ARG A 104 0.20 -6.40 14.64
C ARG A 104 -0.42 -6.37 13.25
N MET A 105 0.26 -5.72 12.32
CA MET A 105 -0.17 -5.63 10.93
C MET A 105 0.84 -6.31 10.02
N ILE A 106 0.37 -7.22 9.17
CA ILE A 106 1.15 -7.93 8.17
C ILE A 106 0.54 -7.67 6.81
N TYR A 107 1.39 -7.37 5.84
CA TYR A 107 1.03 -7.30 4.44
C TYR A 107 1.95 -8.19 3.61
N ARG A 108 1.39 -8.89 2.63
CA ARG A 108 2.11 -9.68 1.63
C ARG A 108 1.49 -9.42 0.28
N SER A 109 2.33 -9.19 -0.73
CA SER A 109 1.91 -8.98 -2.11
C SER A 109 2.83 -9.73 -3.05
N TRP A 110 2.24 -10.33 -4.08
CA TRP A 110 2.94 -10.92 -5.21
C TRP A 110 2.29 -10.41 -6.48
N ASP A 111 3.09 -9.91 -7.40
CA ASP A 111 2.64 -9.32 -8.65
C ASP A 111 3.48 -9.87 -9.80
N TYR A 112 2.84 -10.60 -10.68
CA TYR A 112 3.42 -11.13 -11.90
C TYR A 112 2.95 -10.26 -13.05
N TYR A 113 3.88 -9.80 -13.88
CA TYR A 113 3.55 -8.93 -14.99
C TYR A 113 4.32 -9.29 -16.25
N TRP A 114 3.72 -8.94 -17.37
CA TRP A 114 4.32 -9.01 -18.68
C TRP A 114 4.08 -7.70 -19.42
N LEU A 115 5.18 -7.01 -19.74
CA LEU A 115 5.21 -5.78 -20.50
C LEU A 115 5.60 -6.11 -21.94
N HIS A 116 4.79 -5.64 -22.88
CA HIS A 116 5.00 -5.88 -24.30
C HIS A 116 4.66 -4.63 -25.13
N PRO A 117 5.56 -4.18 -26.03
CA PRO A 117 5.21 -3.13 -26.98
C PRO A 117 4.24 -3.71 -28.01
N LEU A 118 3.07 -3.07 -28.17
CA LEU A 118 2.09 -3.47 -29.18
C LEU A 118 2.46 -2.88 -30.55
N ASP A 119 2.95 -1.64 -30.55
CA ASP A 119 3.58 -0.98 -31.69
C ASP A 119 4.59 0.09 -31.21
N THR A 120 4.90 1.08 -32.05
CA THR A 120 5.83 2.17 -31.71
C THR A 120 5.27 3.17 -30.69
N VAL A 121 3.95 3.22 -30.53
CA VAL A 121 3.19 4.19 -29.74
C VAL A 121 2.54 3.52 -28.52
N TRP A 122 1.98 2.34 -28.71
CA TRP A 122 1.22 1.59 -27.73
C TRP A 122 2.05 0.53 -27.03
N HIS A 123 1.99 0.55 -25.70
CA HIS A 123 2.62 -0.44 -24.84
C HIS A 123 1.56 -1.08 -23.95
N GLY A 124 1.56 -2.41 -23.91
CA GLY A 124 0.63 -3.20 -23.11
C GLY A 124 1.32 -3.81 -21.90
N THR A 125 0.61 -3.86 -20.78
CA THR A 125 0.95 -4.69 -19.63
C THR A 125 -0.22 -5.61 -19.35
N LEU A 126 0.07 -6.88 -19.10
CA LEU A 126 -0.87 -7.83 -18.50
C LEU A 126 -0.26 -8.32 -17.19
N GLY A 127 -1.04 -8.36 -16.12
CA GLY A 127 -0.52 -8.83 -14.84
C GLY A 127 -1.56 -9.44 -13.93
N LEU A 128 -1.04 -10.15 -12.93
CA LEU A 128 -1.76 -10.87 -11.90
C LEU A 128 -1.18 -10.46 -10.55
N ARG A 129 -2.02 -9.96 -9.65
CA ARG A 129 -1.61 -9.57 -8.30
C ARG A 129 -2.41 -10.31 -7.25
N GLU A 130 -1.74 -10.84 -6.23
CA GLU A 130 -2.36 -11.32 -5.00
C GLU A 130 -1.89 -10.43 -3.84
N ASP A 131 -2.83 -9.89 -3.07
CA ASP A 131 -2.53 -9.18 -1.81
C ASP A 131 -3.17 -9.88 -0.62
N ARG A 132 -2.46 -9.86 0.51
CA ARG A 132 -2.94 -10.33 1.81
C ARG A 132 -2.62 -9.31 2.89
N ILE A 133 -3.63 -8.88 3.63
CA ILE A 133 -3.49 -8.06 4.83
C ILE A 133 -4.04 -8.85 6.02
N GLU A 134 -3.28 -8.88 7.10
CA GLU A 134 -3.74 -9.30 8.41
C GLU A 134 -3.49 -8.16 9.38
N ASN A 135 -4.49 -7.78 10.16
CA ASN A 135 -4.37 -6.73 11.16
C ASN A 135 -5.05 -7.17 12.45
N MET A 136 -4.24 -7.64 13.39
CA MET A 136 -4.67 -8.03 14.72
C MET A 136 -4.57 -6.82 15.64
N LEU A 137 -5.71 -6.39 16.17
CA LEU A 137 -5.84 -5.33 17.14
C LEU A 137 -6.33 -5.91 18.47
N VAL A 138 -5.59 -5.67 19.54
CA VAL A 138 -5.97 -6.04 20.91
C VAL A 138 -6.11 -4.77 21.72
N GLN A 139 -7.30 -4.53 22.25
CA GLN A 139 -7.62 -3.45 23.16
C GLN A 139 -7.50 -3.98 24.60
N PHE A 140 -6.66 -3.36 25.41
CA PHE A 140 -6.49 -3.81 26.80
C PHE A 140 -7.67 -3.36 27.65
N GLY A 141 -8.20 -4.28 28.46
CA GLY A 141 -9.30 -4.00 29.38
C GLY A 141 -10.69 -3.96 28.74
N ASP A 142 -10.80 -4.01 27.40
CA ASP A 142 -12.07 -4.13 26.68
C ASP A 142 -11.93 -5.07 25.47
N ASP A 143 -12.35 -6.32 25.65
CA ASP A 143 -12.29 -7.33 24.60
C ASP A 143 -13.21 -6.98 23.40
N ASN A 144 -14.20 -6.10 23.58
CA ASN A 144 -15.10 -5.68 22.48
C ASN A 144 -14.39 -4.86 21.40
N GLY A 145 -13.33 -4.14 21.77
CA GLY A 145 -12.47 -3.39 20.85
C GLY A 145 -11.45 -4.26 20.12
N SER A 146 -11.32 -5.53 20.49
CA SER A 146 -10.30 -6.43 19.97
C SER A 146 -10.80 -7.23 18.76
N SER A 147 -10.00 -7.29 17.70
CA SER A 147 -10.37 -7.95 16.44
C SER A 147 -9.16 -8.40 15.63
N ASN A 148 -9.38 -9.37 14.73
CA ASN A 148 -8.43 -9.78 13.71
C ASN A 148 -9.05 -9.55 12.33
N PHE A 149 -8.54 -8.53 11.64
CA PHE A 149 -8.98 -8.20 10.29
C PHE A 149 -8.14 -8.94 9.26
N HIS A 150 -8.81 -9.51 8.25
CA HIS A 150 -8.18 -10.16 7.12
C HIS A 150 -8.71 -9.57 5.80
N LEU A 151 -7.80 -9.30 4.87
CA LEU A 151 -8.12 -8.99 3.49
C LEU A 151 -7.29 -9.88 2.59
N TRP A 152 -7.95 -10.51 1.63
CA TRP A 152 -7.31 -11.20 0.51
C TRP A 152 -7.88 -10.61 -0.78
N THR A 153 -7.01 -10.30 -1.73
CA THR A 153 -7.42 -9.90 -3.08
C THR A 153 -6.63 -10.71 -4.08
N PHE A 154 -7.29 -11.10 -5.17
CA PHE A 154 -6.67 -11.64 -6.36
C PHE A 154 -7.16 -10.86 -7.56
N GLN A 155 -6.24 -10.23 -8.28
CA GLN A 155 -6.53 -9.27 -9.34
C GLN A 155 -5.87 -9.69 -10.64
N LEU A 156 -6.64 -9.69 -11.73
CA LEU A 156 -6.13 -9.69 -13.10
C LEU A 156 -6.26 -8.26 -13.63
N TYR A 157 -5.19 -7.74 -14.21
CA TYR A 157 -5.18 -6.39 -14.74
C TYR A 157 -4.51 -6.28 -16.10
N GLY A 158 -4.99 -5.33 -16.90
CA GLY A 158 -4.41 -4.95 -18.18
C GLY A 158 -4.21 -3.44 -18.22
N ILE A 159 -3.05 -2.98 -18.65
CA ILE A 159 -2.73 -1.54 -18.78
C ILE A 159 -2.30 -1.27 -20.22
N LEU A 160 -2.90 -0.27 -20.84
CA LEU A 160 -2.51 0.27 -22.13
C LEU A 160 -1.94 1.66 -21.96
N ILE A 161 -0.72 1.85 -22.43
CA ILE A 161 0.00 3.12 -22.39
C ILE A 161 0.16 3.63 -23.82
N GLN A 162 -0.32 4.83 -24.08
CA GLN A 162 -0.20 5.52 -25.36
C GLN A 162 0.81 6.66 -25.27
N ARG A 163 1.89 6.57 -26.05
CA ARG A 163 2.93 7.61 -26.15
C ARG A 163 2.88 8.27 -27.52
N ASN A 164 1.91 9.17 -27.73
CA ASN A 164 1.77 9.93 -28.98
C ASN A 164 2.71 11.13 -29.07
N GLN A 165 3.10 11.69 -27.92
CA GLN A 165 3.99 12.83 -27.81
C GLN A 165 5.13 12.51 -26.83
N PRO A 166 6.32 13.10 -27.01
CA PRO A 166 7.46 12.88 -26.09
C PRO A 166 7.14 13.27 -24.64
N ASP A 167 6.28 14.27 -24.48
CA ASP A 167 6.04 14.94 -23.20
C ASP A 167 4.64 14.64 -22.63
N SER A 168 3.88 13.73 -23.27
CA SER A 168 2.53 13.39 -22.83
C SER A 168 2.21 11.92 -23.07
N VAL A 169 1.69 11.28 -22.03
CA VAL A 169 1.34 9.86 -22.03
C VAL A 169 -0.09 9.69 -21.50
N TRP A 170 -0.87 8.86 -22.17
CA TRP A 170 -2.16 8.39 -21.66
C TRP A 170 -2.03 6.96 -21.18
N GLU A 171 -2.63 6.66 -20.02
CA GLU A 171 -2.69 5.32 -19.46
C GLU A 171 -4.14 4.91 -19.24
N TYR A 172 -4.48 3.69 -19.64
CA TYR A 172 -5.78 3.07 -19.45
C TYR A 172 -5.59 1.72 -18.76
N GLY A 173 -5.97 1.62 -17.50
CA GLY A 173 -5.88 0.39 -16.70
C GLY A 173 -7.26 -0.22 -16.47
N LEU A 174 -7.42 -1.50 -16.75
CA LEU A 174 -8.61 -2.28 -16.39
C LEU A 174 -8.22 -3.35 -15.38
N TYR A 175 -8.97 -3.44 -14.29
CA TYR A 175 -8.72 -4.35 -13.19
C TYR A 175 -9.97 -5.18 -12.91
N LEU A 176 -9.79 -6.48 -12.72
CA LEU A 176 -10.83 -7.42 -12.30
C LEU A 176 -10.32 -8.14 -11.05
N GLY A 177 -11.04 -8.03 -9.95
CA GLY A 177 -10.64 -8.55 -8.65
C GLY A 177 -11.65 -9.53 -8.06
N ASP A 178 -11.14 -10.52 -7.34
CA ASP A 178 -11.89 -11.29 -6.34
C ASP A 178 -11.34 -10.90 -4.97
N THR A 179 -12.21 -10.37 -4.12
CA THR A 179 -11.84 -9.77 -2.84
C THR A 179 -12.59 -10.47 -1.73
N GLU A 180 -11.86 -10.96 -0.73
CA GLU A 180 -12.38 -11.54 0.50
C GLU A 180 -11.95 -10.68 1.69
N LYS A 181 -12.93 -10.22 2.47
CA LYS A 181 -12.73 -9.39 3.66
C LYS A 181 -13.37 -10.08 4.86
N ALA A 182 -12.59 -10.33 5.89
CA ALA A 182 -13.05 -10.91 7.14
C ALA A 182 -12.66 -10.06 8.35
N THR A 183 -13.42 -10.15 9.42
CA THR A 183 -13.11 -9.58 10.73
C THR A 183 -13.62 -10.52 11.78
N ASP A 184 -12.70 -11.17 12.47
CA ASP A 184 -12.97 -12.07 13.59
C ASP A 184 -12.84 -11.26 14.87
N TYR A 185 -13.89 -11.18 15.68
CA TYR A 185 -13.86 -10.45 16.94
C TYR A 185 -13.46 -11.37 18.09
N LEU A 186 -12.65 -10.85 19.00
CA LEU A 186 -12.19 -11.63 20.16
C LEU A 186 -13.29 -11.74 21.24
N SER A 187 -14.21 -10.77 21.31
CA SER A 187 -15.36 -10.82 22.20
C SER A 187 -16.53 -11.59 21.61
N SER A 188 -17.16 -12.46 22.41
CA SER A 188 -18.37 -13.20 22.05
C SER A 188 -19.61 -12.32 21.89
N SER A 189 -19.58 -11.04 22.29
CA SER A 189 -20.70 -10.12 22.08
C SER A 189 -20.75 -9.53 20.67
N ASN A 190 -19.65 -9.64 19.91
CA ASN A 190 -19.56 -9.19 18.54
C ASN A 190 -19.73 -10.39 17.61
N THR A 191 -20.40 -10.18 16.48
CA THR A 191 -20.51 -11.20 15.43
C THR A 191 -19.44 -10.98 14.38
N ASP A 192 -18.70 -12.04 14.09
CA ASP A 192 -17.72 -12.07 13.00
C ASP A 192 -18.35 -11.65 11.68
N ARG A 193 -17.55 -10.99 10.84
CA ARG A 193 -17.99 -10.51 9.53
C ARG A 193 -17.13 -11.13 8.46
N HIS A 194 -17.79 -11.68 7.44
CA HIS A 194 -17.13 -12.23 6.27
C HIS A 194 -17.89 -11.79 5.02
N VAL A 195 -17.17 -11.22 4.06
CA VAL A 195 -17.71 -10.75 2.79
C VAL A 195 -16.73 -11.11 1.69
N ARG A 196 -17.22 -11.77 0.64
CA ARG A 196 -16.49 -11.97 -0.61
C ARG A 196 -17.25 -11.36 -1.76
N LYS A 197 -16.57 -10.64 -2.64
CA LYS A 197 -17.16 -10.03 -3.83
C LYS A 197 -16.17 -9.98 -4.99
N TYR A 198 -16.71 -9.97 -6.19
CA TYR A 198 -15.96 -9.62 -7.39
C TYR A 198 -16.07 -8.10 -7.60
N GLU A 199 -14.95 -7.48 -7.95
CA GLU A 199 -14.83 -6.05 -8.18
C GLU A 199 -14.24 -5.80 -9.56
N SER A 200 -14.57 -4.68 -10.17
CA SER A 200 -13.95 -4.27 -11.43
C SER A 200 -13.77 -2.77 -11.47
N SER A 201 -12.64 -2.31 -11.98
CA SER A 201 -12.34 -0.89 -12.05
C SER A 201 -11.59 -0.50 -13.31
N LEU A 202 -11.88 0.72 -13.77
CA LEU A 202 -11.18 1.38 -14.86
C LEU A 202 -10.42 2.57 -14.30
N ARG A 203 -9.14 2.65 -14.60
CA ARG A 203 -8.28 3.79 -14.31
C ARG A 203 -7.88 4.47 -15.62
N ILE A 204 -7.99 5.77 -15.66
CA ILE A 204 -7.52 6.59 -16.77
C ILE A 204 -6.56 7.63 -16.19
N SER A 205 -5.33 7.66 -16.69
CA SER A 205 -4.34 8.65 -16.30
C SER A 205 -3.82 9.44 -17.49
N TRP A 206 -3.54 10.71 -17.26
CA TRP A 206 -2.82 11.58 -18.17
C TRP A 206 -1.57 12.09 -17.47
N VAL A 207 -0.42 11.76 -18.05
CA VAL A 207 0.91 12.13 -17.55
C VAL A 207 1.50 13.16 -18.49
N MET A 208 1.96 14.28 -17.94
CA MET A 208 2.71 15.31 -18.63
C MET A 208 4.12 15.36 -18.07
N ASN A 209 5.12 15.37 -18.94
CA ASN A 209 6.50 15.63 -18.58
C ASN A 209 6.87 17.05 -18.99
N ASP A 210 7.78 17.68 -18.26
CA ASP A 210 8.46 18.86 -18.77
C ASP A 210 9.41 18.48 -19.92
N MET A 211 9.85 19.47 -20.71
CA MET A 211 10.69 19.22 -21.89
C MET A 211 12.08 18.65 -21.55
N ALA A 212 12.52 18.78 -20.30
CA ALA A 212 13.77 18.23 -19.80
C ALA A 212 13.61 16.80 -19.25
N HIS A 213 12.37 16.33 -19.08
CA HIS A 213 12.00 15.09 -18.39
C HIS A 213 12.47 15.02 -16.93
N ASP A 214 12.60 16.19 -16.30
CA ASP A 214 12.99 16.36 -14.89
C ASP A 214 11.77 16.51 -13.97
N ALA A 215 10.60 16.83 -14.53
CA ALA A 215 9.35 16.97 -13.80
C ALA A 215 8.18 16.24 -14.48
N GLU A 216 7.36 15.58 -13.68
CA GLU A 216 6.17 14.84 -14.10
C GLU A 216 4.94 15.35 -13.34
N LEU A 217 3.85 15.62 -14.06
CA LEU A 217 2.52 15.91 -13.53
C LEU A 217 1.55 14.85 -14.03
N MET A 218 0.91 14.12 -13.12
CA MET A 218 -0.06 13.09 -13.45
C MET A 218 -1.44 13.43 -12.89
N PHE A 219 -2.46 13.30 -13.72
CA PHE A 219 -3.87 13.31 -13.36
C PHE A 219 -4.44 11.92 -13.54
N THR A 220 -5.08 11.36 -12.53
CA THR A 220 -5.72 10.04 -12.60
C THR A 220 -7.18 10.13 -12.18
N SER A 221 -8.05 9.46 -12.93
CA SER A 221 -9.46 9.23 -12.58
C SER A 221 -9.74 7.73 -12.51
N THR A 222 -10.47 7.30 -11.49
CA THR A 222 -10.83 5.89 -11.25
C THR A 222 -12.34 5.73 -11.28
N TRP A 223 -12.79 4.62 -11.87
CA TRP A 223 -14.19 4.31 -12.08
C TRP A 223 -14.48 2.87 -11.67
N ASN A 224 -15.48 2.66 -10.81
CA ASN A 224 -15.97 1.34 -10.45
C ASN A 224 -16.92 0.84 -11.53
N LEU A 225 -16.69 -0.37 -12.05
CA LEU A 225 -17.46 -0.97 -13.12
C LEU A 225 -18.40 -2.09 -12.62
N ASP A 226 -18.32 -2.44 -11.33
CA ASP A 226 -19.09 -3.50 -10.68
C ASP A 226 -20.36 -2.99 -9.96
N ASP A 227 -20.59 -1.67 -9.93
CA ASP A 227 -21.80 -1.12 -9.32
C ASP A 227 -23.04 -1.43 -10.17
N LYS A 228 -24.08 -1.94 -9.52
CA LYS A 228 -25.37 -2.27 -10.14
C LYS A 228 -26.19 -1.03 -10.48
N ALA A 229 -25.93 0.08 -9.79
CA ALA A 229 -26.54 1.37 -10.10
C ALA A 229 -25.67 2.09 -11.15
N LEU A 230 -26.11 2.07 -12.41
CA LEU A 230 -25.46 2.78 -13.53
C LEU A 230 -25.75 4.29 -13.47
N ASN A 231 -25.28 4.99 -12.44
CA ASN A 231 -25.29 6.44 -12.39
C ASN A 231 -23.83 6.97 -12.35
N PHE A 232 -23.62 8.18 -12.87
CA PHE A 232 -22.26 8.75 -12.96
C PHE A 232 -21.58 8.92 -11.58
N VAL A 233 -22.36 9.25 -10.55
CA VAL A 233 -21.86 9.47 -9.18
C VAL A 233 -21.44 8.16 -8.51
N THR A 234 -22.06 7.04 -8.86
CA THR A 234 -21.75 5.71 -8.32
C THR A 234 -20.62 5.02 -9.10
N LEU A 235 -20.48 5.34 -10.39
CA LEU A 235 -19.38 4.82 -11.22
C LEU A 235 -18.07 5.55 -10.97
N TRP A 236 -18.07 6.85 -10.65
CA TRP A 236 -16.83 7.58 -10.39
C TRP A 236 -16.36 7.38 -8.95
N ASP A 237 -15.17 6.79 -8.78
CA ASP A 237 -14.57 6.46 -7.47
C ASP A 237 -13.55 7.51 -7.01
N GLY A 238 -13.41 8.61 -7.75
CA GLY A 238 -12.47 9.67 -7.44
C GLY A 238 -11.26 9.72 -8.36
N GLY A 239 -10.23 10.41 -7.91
CA GLY A 239 -9.01 10.63 -8.66
C GLY A 239 -7.92 11.21 -7.79
N HIS A 240 -6.70 11.28 -8.34
CA HIS A 240 -5.60 11.95 -7.67
C HIS A 240 -4.76 12.74 -8.66
N ILE A 241 -4.04 13.72 -8.13
CA ILE A 241 -3.06 14.52 -8.86
C ILE A 241 -1.73 14.29 -8.14
N SER A 242 -0.68 13.98 -8.89
CA SER A 242 0.67 13.88 -8.35
C SER A 242 1.63 14.71 -9.18
N TYR A 243 2.63 15.26 -8.51
CA TYR A 243 3.73 16.00 -9.11
C TYR A 243 5.03 15.46 -8.53
N GLN A 244 5.97 15.10 -9.39
CA GLN A 244 7.29 14.64 -9.00
C GLN A 244 8.35 15.41 -9.80
N GLN A 245 9.42 15.81 -9.13
CA GLN A 245 10.57 16.47 -9.76
C GLN A 245 11.86 15.81 -9.25
N ILE A 246 12.82 15.60 -10.15
CA ILE A 246 14.16 15.11 -9.81
C ILE A 246 15.01 16.31 -9.34
N PHE A 247 15.80 16.11 -8.28
CA PHE A 247 16.71 17.11 -7.72
C PHE A 247 18.07 17.13 -8.42
#